data_AF-G0PB98-F1
#
_entry.id   AF-G0PB98-F1
#
_cell.length_a   1.000
_cell.length_b   1.000
_cell.length_c   1.000
_cell.angle_alpha   90.00
_cell.angle_beta   90.00
_cell.angle_gamma   90.00
#
_symmetry.space_group_name_H-M   'P 1'
#
loop_
_entity.id
_entity.type
_entity.pdbx_description
1 polymer ?
#
loop_
_entity_poly.entity_id
_entity_poly.type
_entity_poly.pdbx_seq_one_letter_code
_entity_poly.pdbx_strand_id
1 'polypeptide(L)'
;MCTISRGKIGKVLKSTSNCIFENLAFEEHIFRTHSVEKSGEVLLMWSNRPTVVIGRHQNPWTEVNLPFCHENDIEIVRRHSGGGTVYHDLGNLNISLLTTHAQHCRPKNLKFISDALNQQFTINIVPTPRDDMELQPGNRKCSGTAARIARGQAYHHLTLLVDADLKILNNSLKSPYRDQIESNATRSVRAPAVGFLKQDDRNANVDEARTAIMEAYRKLFETCQIEEVDVHRRVHQNEEIAKILEELKSWKWIYGKSPKFKFLGENETEIEVKDGLIIGTDQQFSTDL
;
A
#
# COMPACT_ATOMS: atom_id res chain seq x y z
N MET A 1 1.83 13.36 23.66
CA MET A 1 2.56 12.11 23.96
C MET A 1 1.81 10.96 23.32
N CYS A 2 2.47 10.20 22.45
CA CYS A 2 1.86 9.08 21.76
C CYS A 2 2.01 7.81 22.61
N THR A 3 1.10 7.61 23.57
CA THR A 3 1.11 6.46 24.48
C THR A 3 0.11 5.41 24.04
N ILE A 4 0.43 4.14 24.31
CA ILE A 4 -0.49 3.02 24.13
C ILE A 4 -1.43 3.03 25.35
N SER A 5 -2.58 3.66 25.23
CA SER A 5 -3.71 3.45 26.15
C SER A 5 -4.54 2.26 25.67
N ARG A 6 -5.13 1.52 26.61
CA ARG A 6 -6.04 0.42 26.29
C ARG A 6 -7.33 1.01 25.71
N GLY A 7 -7.67 0.64 24.48
CA GLY A 7 -8.93 1.01 23.85
C GLY A 7 -10.09 0.16 24.36
N LYS A 8 -11.33 0.63 24.24
CA LYS A 8 -12.51 -0.16 24.64
C LYS A 8 -12.82 -1.27 23.63
N ILE A 9 -12.92 -0.91 22.36
CA ILE A 9 -13.35 -1.79 21.27
C ILE A 9 -12.35 -1.71 20.13
N GLY A 10 -11.87 -2.87 19.69
CA GLY A 10 -11.10 -3.03 18.46
C GLY A 10 -11.77 -4.04 17.52
N LYS A 11 -11.43 -3.99 16.24
CA LYS A 11 -11.87 -4.97 15.25
C LYS A 11 -10.70 -5.35 14.35
N VAL A 12 -10.53 -6.65 14.11
CA VAL A 12 -9.61 -7.20 13.13
C VAL A 12 -10.41 -7.74 11.96
N LEU A 13 -10.12 -7.24 10.76
CA LEU A 13 -10.69 -7.71 9.50
C LEU A 13 -9.58 -8.36 8.69
N LYS A 14 -9.77 -9.63 8.32
CA LYS A 14 -8.84 -10.35 7.43
C LYS A 14 -9.52 -10.54 6.08
N SER A 15 -9.01 -9.88 5.04
CA SER A 15 -9.55 -10.09 3.69
C SER A 15 -9.16 -11.49 3.19
N THR A 16 -10.12 -12.22 2.62
CA THR A 16 -9.86 -13.46 1.88
C THR A 16 -9.54 -13.21 0.40
N SER A 17 -9.68 -11.98 -0.09
CA SER A 17 -9.36 -11.63 -1.47
C SER A 17 -7.87 -11.33 -1.65
N ASN A 18 -7.32 -11.79 -2.78
CA ASN A 18 -6.00 -11.39 -3.25
C ASN A 18 -6.04 -10.42 -4.44
N CYS A 19 -7.20 -9.84 -4.74
CA CYS A 19 -7.36 -8.83 -5.77
C CYS A 19 -7.11 -7.43 -5.18
N ILE A 20 -6.14 -6.70 -5.73
CA ILE A 20 -5.77 -5.37 -5.24
C ILE A 20 -6.92 -4.36 -5.34
N PHE A 21 -7.69 -4.43 -6.43
CA PHE A 21 -8.83 -3.53 -6.65
C PHE A 21 -9.93 -3.75 -5.62
N GLU A 22 -10.24 -5.01 -5.29
CA GLU A 22 -11.23 -5.36 -4.27
C GLU A 22 -10.78 -4.92 -2.88
N ASN A 23 -9.53 -5.20 -2.53
CA ASN A 23 -8.99 -4.83 -1.23
C ASN A 23 -8.91 -3.31 -1.02
N LEU A 24 -8.47 -2.55 -2.03
CA LEU A 24 -8.46 -1.08 -1.96
C LEU A 24 -9.87 -0.48 -1.96
N ALA A 25 -10.82 -1.06 -2.70
CA ALA A 25 -12.21 -0.64 -2.67
C ALA A 25 -12.83 -0.85 -1.28
N PHE A 26 -12.52 -1.98 -0.65
CA PHE A 26 -12.98 -2.29 0.69
C PHE A 26 -12.33 -1.40 1.76
N GLU A 27 -11.01 -1.17 1.70
CA GLU A 27 -10.30 -0.23 2.57
C GLU A 27 -10.94 1.17 2.49
N GLU A 28 -11.19 1.66 1.26
CA GLU A 28 -11.80 2.96 1.05
C GLU A 28 -13.24 3.02 1.55
N HIS A 29 -14.03 1.97 1.32
CA HIS A 29 -15.40 1.92 1.80
C HIS A 29 -15.46 1.95 3.33
N ILE A 30 -14.67 1.12 4.03
CA ILE A 30 -14.60 1.13 5.49
C ILE A 30 -14.14 2.51 5.98
N PHE A 31 -13.13 3.11 5.35
CA PHE A 31 -12.66 4.45 5.72
C PHE A 31 -13.75 5.52 5.61
N ARG A 32 -14.68 5.38 4.65
CA ARG A 32 -15.79 6.34 4.46
C ARG A 32 -16.99 6.07 5.38
N THR A 33 -17.29 4.81 5.71
CA THR A 33 -18.57 4.43 6.33
C THR A 33 -18.44 3.94 7.77
N HIS A 34 -17.28 3.42 8.18
CA HIS A 34 -17.07 2.94 9.55
C HIS A 34 -16.96 4.10 10.52
N SER A 35 -17.67 4.02 11.65
CA SER A 35 -17.57 5.03 12.71
C SER A 35 -16.63 4.54 13.81
N VAL A 36 -15.37 4.98 13.78
CA VAL A 36 -14.36 4.60 14.80
C VAL A 36 -14.81 4.98 16.21
N GLU A 37 -15.41 6.16 16.38
CA GLU A 37 -15.90 6.64 17.68
C GLU A 37 -16.96 5.73 18.30
N LYS A 38 -17.84 5.14 17.47
CA LYS A 38 -18.96 4.29 17.93
C LYS A 38 -18.61 2.80 17.95
N SER A 39 -17.81 2.35 16.98
CA SER A 39 -17.61 0.92 16.68
C SER A 39 -16.17 0.44 16.92
N GLY A 40 -15.28 1.32 17.37
CA GLY A 40 -13.89 0.99 17.68
C GLY A 40 -12.94 1.13 16.51
N GLU A 41 -11.64 1.01 16.82
CA GLU A 41 -10.56 1.04 15.84
C GLU A 41 -10.54 -0.25 15.00
N VAL A 42 -10.01 -0.17 13.76
CA VAL A 42 -9.96 -1.32 12.85
C VAL A 42 -8.52 -1.62 12.43
N LEU A 43 -8.14 -2.89 12.52
CA LEU A 43 -6.97 -3.47 11.87
C LEU A 43 -7.45 -4.31 10.67
N LEU A 44 -7.25 -3.83 9.45
CA LEU A 44 -7.50 -4.57 8.21
C LEU A 44 -6.19 -5.21 7.73
N MET A 45 -6.20 -6.51 7.47
CA MET A 45 -5.04 -7.28 7.02
C MET A 45 -5.34 -8.00 5.72
N TRP A 46 -4.44 -7.88 4.74
CA TRP A 46 -4.70 -8.30 3.36
C TRP A 46 -3.41 -8.51 2.56
N SER A 47 -3.44 -9.42 1.60
CA SER A 47 -2.32 -9.72 0.69
C SER A 47 -2.85 -9.75 -0.74
N ASN A 48 -2.02 -9.43 -1.72
CA ASN A 48 -2.45 -9.30 -3.11
C ASN A 48 -1.59 -10.19 -4.01
N ARG A 49 -2.17 -10.64 -5.13
CA ARG A 49 -1.38 -11.18 -6.25
C ARG A 49 -0.38 -10.11 -6.75
N PRO A 50 0.62 -10.49 -7.58
CA PRO A 50 1.60 -9.54 -8.11
C PRO A 50 0.97 -8.23 -8.61
N THR A 51 1.32 -7.12 -7.96
CA THR A 51 0.80 -5.79 -8.32
C THR A 51 1.79 -4.68 -7.95
N VAL A 52 1.79 -3.60 -8.74
CA VAL A 52 2.44 -2.34 -8.41
C VAL A 52 1.40 -1.32 -7.97
N VAL A 53 1.58 -0.80 -6.76
CA VAL A 53 0.69 0.20 -6.16
C VAL A 53 1.37 1.56 -6.12
N ILE A 54 0.93 2.49 -6.96
CA ILE A 54 1.41 3.88 -7.00
C ILE A 54 0.62 4.77 -6.04
N GLY A 55 1.29 5.77 -5.48
CA GLY A 55 0.67 6.80 -4.64
C GLY A 55 -0.24 7.76 -5.42
N ARG A 56 -1.10 8.46 -4.70
CA ARG A 56 -2.17 9.31 -5.26
C ARG A 56 -1.70 10.38 -6.25
N HIS A 57 -0.49 10.90 -6.09
CA HIS A 57 0.07 12.02 -6.86
C HIS A 57 1.33 11.64 -7.66
N GLN A 58 1.55 10.36 -7.91
CA GLN A 58 2.69 9.86 -8.67
C GLN A 58 2.40 9.76 -10.17
N ASN A 59 3.45 9.72 -10.98
CA ASN A 59 3.40 9.43 -12.41
C ASN A 59 3.79 7.95 -12.63
N PRO A 60 2.89 7.06 -13.12
CA PRO A 60 3.20 5.66 -13.36
C PRO A 60 4.33 5.47 -14.37
N TRP A 61 4.38 6.27 -15.43
CA TRP A 61 5.43 6.20 -16.44
C TRP A 61 6.82 6.53 -15.88
N THR A 62 6.93 7.31 -14.80
CA THR A 62 8.22 7.60 -14.14
C THR A 62 8.60 6.53 -13.11
N GLU A 63 7.61 5.89 -12.50
CA GLU A 63 7.80 5.10 -11.28
C GLU A 63 7.71 3.58 -11.50
N VAL A 64 7.08 3.16 -12.60
CA VAL A 64 6.77 1.76 -12.91
C VAL A 64 7.40 1.36 -14.24
N ASN A 65 7.97 0.17 -14.29
CA ASN A 65 8.34 -0.47 -15.54
C ASN A 65 7.08 -1.06 -16.19
N LEU A 66 6.31 -0.22 -16.89
CA LEU A 66 5.03 -0.61 -17.48
C LEU A 66 5.16 -1.82 -18.43
N PRO A 67 6.14 -1.86 -19.36
CA PRO A 67 6.32 -3.02 -20.25
C PRO A 67 6.55 -4.31 -19.46
N PHE A 68 7.48 -4.30 -18.50
CA PHE A 68 7.74 -5.48 -17.67
C PHE A 68 6.51 -5.93 -16.88
N CYS A 69 5.73 -4.99 -16.35
CA CYS A 69 4.51 -5.33 -15.62
C CYS A 69 3.46 -5.97 -16.53
N HIS A 70 3.27 -5.44 -17.74
CA HIS A 70 2.35 -6.01 -18.73
C HIS A 70 2.78 -7.41 -19.18
N GLU A 71 4.06 -7.61 -19.48
CA GLU A 71 4.60 -8.91 -19.91
C GLU A 71 4.53 -10.00 -18.83
N ASN A 72 4.45 -9.63 -17.55
CA ASN A 72 4.45 -10.55 -16.42
C ASN A 72 3.11 -10.60 -15.66
N ASP A 73 2.02 -10.11 -16.27
CA ASP A 73 0.67 -10.08 -15.68
C ASP A 73 0.62 -9.41 -14.29
N ILE A 74 1.40 -8.34 -14.11
CA ILE A 74 1.48 -7.57 -12.86
C ILE A 74 0.51 -6.40 -12.94
N GLU A 75 -0.52 -6.41 -12.10
CA GLU A 75 -1.55 -5.36 -12.07
C GLU A 75 -0.96 -4.03 -11.62
N ILE A 76 -1.38 -2.91 -12.21
CA ILE A 76 -0.98 -1.56 -11.79
C ILE A 76 -2.21 -0.83 -11.25
N VAL A 77 -2.07 -0.22 -10.07
CA VAL A 77 -3.18 0.49 -9.44
C VAL A 77 -2.71 1.72 -8.67
N ARG A 78 -3.55 2.74 -8.65
CA ARG A 78 -3.33 3.95 -7.85
C ARG A 78 -4.14 3.86 -6.56
N ARG A 79 -3.47 3.98 -5.41
CA ARG A 79 -4.16 4.06 -4.10
C ARG A 79 -4.63 5.48 -3.79
N HIS A 80 -5.53 5.58 -2.82
CA HIS A 80 -6.09 6.86 -2.37
C HIS A 80 -5.11 7.69 -1.52
N SER A 81 -4.19 7.06 -0.80
CA SER A 81 -3.16 7.73 0.02
C SER A 81 -1.99 8.25 -0.82
N GLY A 82 -1.23 9.19 -0.25
CA GLY A 82 0.02 9.68 -0.81
C GLY A 82 1.19 8.68 -0.66
N GLY A 83 2.42 9.15 -0.83
CA GLY A 83 3.64 8.34 -0.70
C GLY A 83 4.15 7.78 -2.03
N GLY A 84 5.17 6.92 -1.94
CA GLY A 84 5.86 6.32 -3.09
C GLY A 84 5.23 5.04 -3.63
N THR A 85 5.85 4.46 -4.65
CA THR A 85 5.39 3.23 -5.30
C THR A 85 5.93 2.01 -4.56
N VAL A 86 5.09 0.98 -4.43
CA VAL A 86 5.46 -0.30 -3.82
C VAL A 86 5.00 -1.45 -4.71
N TYR A 87 5.66 -2.60 -4.57
CA TYR A 87 5.26 -3.87 -5.18
C TYR A 87 4.67 -4.78 -4.11
N HIS A 88 3.60 -5.49 -4.45
CA HIS A 88 3.03 -6.55 -3.63
C HIS A 88 3.06 -7.88 -4.38
N ASP A 89 3.21 -8.95 -3.63
CA ASP A 89 2.85 -10.31 -3.99
C ASP A 89 2.29 -11.02 -2.74
N LEU A 90 2.11 -12.34 -2.81
CA LEU A 90 1.63 -13.13 -1.67
C LEU A 90 2.65 -13.23 -0.52
N GLY A 91 3.91 -12.89 -0.76
CA GLY A 91 4.96 -12.75 0.26
C GLY A 91 4.95 -11.39 0.97
N ASN A 92 4.07 -10.47 0.55
CA ASN A 92 3.83 -9.17 1.19
C ASN A 92 2.51 -9.16 1.98
N LEU A 93 2.56 -8.72 3.23
CA LEU A 93 1.40 -8.49 4.08
C LEU A 93 1.09 -6.98 4.13
N ASN A 94 -0.14 -6.61 3.81
CA ASN A 94 -0.63 -5.24 3.96
C ASN A 94 -1.45 -5.12 5.24
N ILE A 95 -1.25 -4.01 5.94
CA ILE A 95 -1.86 -3.73 7.22
C ILE A 95 -2.40 -2.31 7.18
N SER A 96 -3.68 -2.13 7.46
CA SER A 96 -4.33 -0.82 7.53
C SER A 96 -4.95 -0.62 8.91
N LEU A 97 -4.51 0.40 9.63
CA LEU A 97 -4.99 0.77 10.95
C LEU A 97 -5.87 2.02 10.83
N LEU A 98 -7.18 1.84 10.95
CA LEU A 98 -8.15 2.93 10.98
C LEU A 98 -8.37 3.40 12.42
N THR A 99 -8.15 4.68 12.64
CA THR A 99 -8.28 5.36 13.93
C THR A 99 -9.07 6.65 13.78
N THR A 100 -9.42 7.28 14.89
CA THR A 100 -9.81 8.69 14.85
C THR A 100 -8.60 9.54 14.43
N HIS A 101 -8.86 10.76 13.93
CA HIS A 101 -7.80 11.72 13.65
C HIS A 101 -6.94 12.01 14.90
N ALA A 102 -7.58 12.13 16.08
CA ALA A 102 -6.90 12.43 17.34
C ALA A 102 -5.98 11.30 17.83
N GLN A 103 -6.31 10.05 17.52
CA GLN A 103 -5.54 8.87 17.92
C GLN A 103 -4.53 8.42 16.87
N HIS A 104 -4.53 9.03 15.68
CA HIS A 104 -3.61 8.68 14.61
C HIS A 104 -2.16 8.92 15.04
N CYS A 105 -1.37 7.84 15.11
CA CYS A 105 0.04 7.94 15.44
C CYS A 105 0.85 6.80 14.81
N ARG A 106 1.58 7.13 13.74
CA ARG A 106 2.41 6.17 12.99
C ARG A 106 3.54 5.55 13.83
N PRO A 107 4.33 6.31 14.62
CA PRO A 107 5.38 5.71 15.45
C PRO A 107 4.88 4.65 16.42
N LYS A 108 3.73 4.87 17.07
CA LYS A 108 3.10 3.88 17.96
C LYS A 108 2.69 2.63 17.20
N ASN A 109 2.08 2.82 16.03
CA ASN A 109 1.65 1.72 15.17
C ASN A 109 2.84 0.84 14.75
N LEU A 110 3.93 1.47 14.31
CA LEU A 110 5.14 0.75 13.92
C LEU A 110 5.81 0.06 15.09
N LYS A 111 5.86 0.70 16.27
CA LYS A 111 6.47 0.11 17.46
C LYS A 111 5.79 -1.18 17.91
N PHE A 112 4.46 -1.20 18.00
CA PHE A 112 3.78 -2.43 18.45
C PHE A 112 3.90 -3.54 17.40
N ILE A 113 3.86 -3.21 16.11
CA ILE A 113 4.05 -4.19 15.02
C ILE A 113 5.47 -4.77 15.08
N SER A 114 6.50 -3.93 15.18
CA SER A 114 7.89 -4.39 15.28
C SER A 114 8.11 -5.26 16.52
N ASP A 115 7.51 -4.90 17.66
CA ASP A 115 7.64 -5.69 18.89
C ASP A 115 6.99 -7.06 18.76
N ALA A 116 5.79 -7.13 18.16
CA ALA A 116 5.11 -8.39 17.90
C ALA A 116 5.92 -9.32 16.99
N LEU A 117 6.53 -8.76 15.94
CA LEU A 117 7.34 -9.52 14.98
C LEU A 117 8.67 -9.98 15.59
N ASN A 118 9.38 -9.12 16.33
CA ASN A 118 10.62 -9.48 17.03
C ASN A 118 10.40 -10.52 18.14
N GLN A 119 9.19 -10.59 18.70
CA GLN A 119 8.84 -11.63 19.67
C GLN A 119 8.53 -12.97 18.99
N GLN A 120 7.93 -12.94 17.80
CA GLN A 120 7.53 -14.14 17.06
C GLN A 120 8.69 -14.79 16.32
N PHE A 121 9.61 -13.99 15.78
CA PHE A 121 10.67 -14.46 14.88
C PHE A 121 12.06 -14.06 15.38
N THR A 122 13.07 -14.81 14.96
CA THR A 122 14.49 -14.54 15.21
C THR A 122 15.01 -13.47 14.23
N ILE A 123 14.46 -12.27 14.34
CA ILE A 123 14.78 -11.11 13.50
C ILE A 123 15.05 -9.87 14.37
N ASN A 124 15.51 -8.78 13.74
CA ASN A 124 15.59 -7.47 14.37
C ASN A 124 15.02 -6.40 13.44
N ILE A 125 13.70 -6.18 13.52
CA ILE A 125 12.99 -5.12 12.80
C ILE A 125 12.86 -3.87 13.69
N VAL A 126 13.20 -2.70 13.15
CA VAL A 126 13.13 -1.42 13.87
C VAL A 126 12.38 -0.35 13.06
N PRO A 127 11.50 0.44 13.68
CA PRO A 127 10.95 1.65 13.06
C PRO A 127 12.02 2.71 12.80
N THR A 128 11.92 3.42 11.69
CA THR A 128 12.85 4.50 11.32
C THR A 128 12.24 5.87 11.59
N PRO A 129 13.04 6.96 11.67
CA PRO A 129 12.53 8.33 11.81
C PRO A 129 11.61 8.80 10.67
N ARG A 130 11.61 8.10 9.53
CA ARG A 130 10.73 8.40 8.37
C ARG A 130 9.41 7.64 8.41
N ASP A 131 9.09 7.01 9.54
CA ASP A 131 7.93 6.15 9.70
C ASP A 131 7.94 4.98 8.69
N ASP A 132 9.09 4.34 8.48
CA ASP A 132 9.24 3.04 7.79
C ASP A 132 9.73 1.97 8.79
N MET A 133 9.92 0.71 8.36
CA MET A 133 10.69 -0.27 9.17
C MET A 133 11.81 -0.95 8.36
N GLU A 134 12.91 -1.23 9.05
CA GLU A 134 14.12 -1.81 8.48
C GLU A 134 14.60 -3.00 9.33
N LEU A 135 15.15 -4.02 8.67
CA LEU A 135 15.84 -5.14 9.29
C LEU A 135 17.29 -4.76 9.61
N GLN A 136 17.76 -5.21 10.77
CA GLN A 136 19.11 -5.02 11.28
C GLN A 136 19.83 -6.36 11.49
N PRO A 137 21.14 -6.43 11.21
CA PRO A 137 21.97 -5.37 10.63
C PRO A 137 21.66 -5.12 9.14
N GLY A 138 22.18 -4.00 8.61
CA GLY A 138 22.19 -3.71 7.17
C GLY A 138 21.15 -2.69 6.69
N ASN A 139 20.33 -2.12 7.58
CA ASN A 139 19.34 -1.08 7.25
C ASN A 139 18.49 -1.44 6.02
N ARG A 140 18.05 -2.71 5.97
CA ARG A 140 17.29 -3.25 4.83
C ARG A 140 15.81 -2.91 5.02
N LYS A 141 15.24 -2.04 4.20
CA LYS A 141 13.82 -1.69 4.27
C LYS A 141 12.96 -2.94 4.03
N CYS A 142 12.08 -3.24 4.98
CA CYS A 142 11.13 -4.35 4.91
C CYS A 142 9.67 -3.89 5.04
N SER A 143 9.42 -2.62 5.35
CA SER A 143 8.09 -2.04 5.41
C SER A 143 8.10 -0.59 4.95
N GLY A 144 7.16 -0.24 4.08
CA GLY A 144 6.88 1.14 3.69
C GLY A 144 5.51 1.58 4.19
N THR A 145 5.35 2.85 4.54
CA THR A 145 4.06 3.37 5.05
C THR A 145 3.48 4.49 4.21
N ALA A 146 2.16 4.64 4.31
CA ALA A 146 1.44 5.82 3.89
C ALA A 146 0.22 6.02 4.80
N ALA A 147 -0.33 7.23 4.79
CA ALA A 147 -1.49 7.57 5.59
C ALA A 147 -2.47 8.42 4.78
N ARG A 148 -3.73 8.37 5.19
CA ARG A 148 -4.76 9.29 4.75
C ARG A 148 -5.48 9.84 5.96
N ILE A 149 -5.65 11.16 5.97
CA ILE A 149 -6.36 11.88 7.02
C ILE A 149 -7.57 12.56 6.37
N ALA A 150 -8.74 12.39 6.98
CA ALA A 150 -9.97 13.09 6.64
C ALA A 150 -10.62 13.63 7.93
N ARG A 151 -11.71 14.38 7.79
CA ARG A 151 -12.41 14.94 8.94
C ARG A 151 -12.91 13.82 9.86
N GLY A 152 -12.35 13.75 11.08
CA GLY A 152 -12.73 12.79 12.11
C GLY A 152 -12.04 11.42 12.04
N GLN A 153 -11.44 11.05 10.90
CA GLN A 153 -10.84 9.72 10.71
C GLN A 153 -9.49 9.78 10.02
N ALA A 154 -8.66 8.78 10.32
CA ALA A 154 -7.41 8.56 9.62
C ALA A 154 -7.17 7.06 9.45
N TYR A 155 -6.47 6.68 8.39
CA TYR A 155 -5.80 5.39 8.36
C TYR A 155 -4.30 5.55 8.19
N HIS A 156 -3.57 4.63 8.82
CA HIS A 156 -2.17 4.36 8.57
C HIS A 156 -2.09 2.98 7.93
N HIS A 157 -1.61 2.88 6.69
CA HIS A 157 -1.35 1.58 6.09
C HIS A 157 0.12 1.36 5.79
N LEU A 158 0.52 0.11 5.78
CA LEU A 158 1.89 -0.29 5.51
C LEU A 158 1.96 -1.63 4.80
N THR A 159 3.07 -1.82 4.11
CA THR A 159 3.50 -3.12 3.58
C THR A 159 4.46 -3.77 4.57
N LEU A 160 4.50 -5.09 4.59
CA LEU A 160 5.49 -5.87 5.32
C LEU A 160 5.98 -6.99 4.40
N LEU A 161 7.22 -6.88 3.96
CA LEU A 161 7.88 -7.88 3.12
C LEU A 161 8.29 -9.06 4.01
N VAL A 162 7.54 -10.15 3.92
CA VAL A 162 7.80 -11.37 4.71
C VAL A 162 8.60 -12.37 3.89
N ASP A 163 8.17 -12.62 2.65
CA ASP A 163 8.80 -13.55 1.69
C ASP A 163 8.58 -13.08 0.24
N ALA A 164 8.63 -11.77 0.01
CA ALA A 164 8.35 -11.16 -1.28
C ALA A 164 9.50 -11.40 -2.29
N ASP A 165 9.16 -11.55 -3.57
CA ASP A 165 10.15 -11.68 -4.64
C ASP A 165 10.81 -10.32 -4.93
N LEU A 166 11.99 -10.12 -4.35
CA LEU A 166 12.75 -8.89 -4.53
C LEU A 166 13.26 -8.69 -5.97
N LYS A 167 13.38 -9.75 -6.78
CA LYS A 167 13.81 -9.62 -8.17
C LYS A 167 12.67 -9.03 -8.99
N ILE A 168 11.46 -9.56 -8.86
CA ILE A 168 10.26 -9.03 -9.52
C ILE A 168 10.00 -7.60 -9.03
N LEU A 169 10.03 -7.36 -7.71
CA LEU A 169 9.92 -6.02 -7.13
C LEU A 169 10.89 -5.02 -7.79
N ASN A 170 12.16 -5.37 -7.89
CA ASN A 170 13.17 -4.47 -8.43
C ASN A 170 12.97 -4.20 -9.92
N ASN A 171 12.52 -5.18 -10.70
CA ASN A 171 12.26 -5.02 -12.12
C ASN A 171 11.00 -4.20 -12.39
N SER A 172 9.94 -4.39 -11.60
CA SER A 172 8.67 -3.68 -11.72
C SER A 172 8.79 -2.18 -11.41
N LEU A 173 9.77 -1.76 -10.61
CA LEU A 173 9.92 -0.37 -10.14
C LEU A 173 11.04 0.43 -10.85
N LYS A 174 11.58 -0.13 -11.94
CA LYS A 174 12.61 0.52 -12.77
C LYS A 174 12.03 0.95 -14.11
N SER A 175 11.29 2.06 -14.12
CA SER A 175 10.79 2.62 -15.36
C SER A 175 11.93 2.87 -16.37
N PRO A 176 11.80 2.41 -17.63
CA PRO A 176 12.74 2.74 -18.71
C PRO A 176 12.56 4.18 -19.22
N TYR A 177 11.42 4.81 -18.93
CA TYR A 177 11.07 6.15 -19.43
C TYR A 177 11.37 7.27 -18.43
N ARG A 178 11.91 6.92 -17.25
CA ARG A 178 12.14 7.86 -16.15
C ARG A 178 12.92 9.10 -16.56
N ASP A 179 13.95 8.93 -17.39
CA ASP A 179 14.87 10.00 -17.78
C ASP A 179 14.35 10.81 -18.98
N GLN A 180 13.28 10.34 -19.63
CA GLN A 180 12.59 11.02 -20.73
C GLN A 180 11.39 11.85 -20.22
N ILE A 181 11.10 11.84 -18.91
CA ILE A 181 9.92 12.48 -18.33
C ILE A 181 10.28 13.62 -17.40
N GLU A 182 9.78 14.81 -17.72
CA GLU A 182 9.81 15.98 -16.85
C GLU A 182 8.45 16.14 -16.16
N SER A 183 8.41 16.06 -14.82
CA SER A 183 7.17 16.16 -14.05
C SER A 183 7.40 16.63 -12.61
N ASN A 184 6.42 17.37 -12.07
CA ASN A 184 6.32 17.73 -10.65
C ASN A 184 5.58 16.65 -9.81
N ALA A 185 5.32 15.48 -10.37
CA ALA A 185 4.70 14.37 -9.64
C ALA A 185 5.55 13.91 -8.44
N THR A 186 4.88 13.41 -7.40
CA THR A 186 5.57 12.84 -6.24
C THR A 186 6.47 11.68 -6.65
N ARG A 187 7.75 11.73 -6.27
CA ARG A 187 8.76 10.71 -6.58
C ARG A 187 8.89 9.71 -5.43
N SER A 188 9.13 8.45 -5.75
CA SER A 188 9.49 7.47 -4.72
C SER A 188 10.88 7.75 -4.15
N VAL A 189 11.02 7.60 -2.84
CA VAL A 189 12.32 7.59 -2.17
C VAL A 189 12.84 6.16 -2.20
N ARG A 190 13.86 5.89 -3.03
CA ARG A 190 14.48 4.57 -3.11
C ARG A 190 15.20 4.25 -1.81
N ALA A 191 14.94 3.06 -1.26
CA ALA A 191 15.71 2.55 -0.13
C ALA A 191 17.10 2.09 -0.63
N PRO A 192 18.20 2.37 0.11
CA PRO A 192 19.53 1.88 -0.25
C PRO A 192 19.62 0.35 -0.27
N ALA A 193 18.87 -0.31 0.62
CA ALA A 193 18.74 -1.76 0.70
C ALA A 193 17.29 -2.15 1.02
N VAL A 194 16.86 -3.29 0.49
CA VAL A 194 15.52 -3.88 0.72
C VAL A 194 15.71 -5.31 1.22
N GLY A 195 14.88 -5.73 2.16
CA GLY A 195 14.92 -7.08 2.73
C GLY A 195 13.54 -7.58 3.11
N PHE A 196 13.45 -8.86 3.45
CA PHE A 196 12.22 -9.51 3.90
C PHE A 196 12.49 -10.42 5.10
N LEU A 197 11.48 -10.65 5.94
CA LEU A 197 11.66 -11.33 7.22
C LEU A 197 12.29 -12.73 7.09
N LYS A 198 11.86 -13.50 6.08
CA LYS A 198 12.36 -14.86 5.83
C LYS A 198 13.83 -14.96 5.41
N GLN A 199 14.47 -13.82 5.11
CA GLN A 199 15.94 -13.77 4.92
C GLN A 199 16.68 -14.06 6.23
N ASP A 200 16.11 -13.63 7.36
CA ASP A 200 16.77 -13.65 8.66
C ASP A 200 16.23 -14.79 9.54
N ASP A 201 14.94 -15.12 9.43
CA ASP A 201 14.32 -16.30 10.06
C ASP A 201 13.58 -17.15 9.02
N ARG A 202 14.07 -18.37 8.75
CA ARG A 202 13.51 -19.28 7.73
C ARG A 202 12.06 -19.71 8.02
N ASN A 203 11.62 -19.62 9.27
CA ASN A 203 10.25 -19.96 9.65
C ASN A 203 9.26 -18.81 9.39
N ALA A 204 9.76 -17.58 9.18
CA ALA A 204 8.91 -16.43 8.92
C ALA A 204 8.04 -16.64 7.67
N ASN A 205 6.74 -16.54 7.86
CA ASN A 205 5.74 -16.64 6.81
C ASN A 205 4.60 -15.66 7.08
N VAL A 206 3.84 -15.33 6.03
CA VAL A 206 2.82 -14.28 6.08
C VAL A 206 1.71 -14.60 7.08
N ASP A 207 1.33 -15.87 7.23
CA ASP A 207 0.25 -16.28 8.13
C ASP A 207 0.65 -16.16 9.60
N GLU A 208 1.88 -16.54 9.95
CA GLU A 208 2.44 -16.35 11.29
C GLU A 208 2.65 -14.86 11.61
N ALA A 209 3.17 -14.07 10.67
CA ALA A 209 3.31 -12.63 10.85
C ALA A 209 1.94 -11.97 11.05
N ARG A 210 0.92 -12.39 10.28
CA ARG A 210 -0.46 -11.93 10.46
C ARG A 210 -0.98 -12.26 11.85
N THR A 211 -0.76 -13.50 12.31
CA THR A 211 -1.20 -13.98 13.62
C THR A 211 -0.55 -13.21 14.76
N ALA A 212 0.77 -13.01 14.70
CA ALA A 212 1.53 -12.28 15.72
C ALA A 212 1.02 -10.84 15.87
N ILE A 213 0.81 -10.14 14.75
CA ILE A 213 0.33 -8.75 14.75
C ILE A 213 -1.13 -8.68 15.23
N MET A 214 -1.99 -9.61 14.77
CA MET A 214 -3.38 -9.71 15.22
C MET A 214 -3.47 -9.89 16.74
N GLU A 215 -2.69 -10.81 17.30
CA GLU A 215 -2.69 -11.08 18.74
C GLU A 215 -2.14 -9.91 19.55
N ALA A 216 -1.10 -9.23 19.05
CA ALA A 216 -0.59 -8.01 19.67
C ALA A 216 -1.64 -6.90 19.65
N TYR A 217 -2.32 -6.69 18.52
CA TYR A 217 -3.39 -5.69 18.38
C TYR A 217 -4.58 -5.99 19.30
N ARG A 218 -5.01 -7.25 19.37
CA ARG A 218 -6.11 -7.71 20.24
C ARG A 218 -5.90 -7.30 21.70
N LYS A 219 -4.66 -7.42 22.19
CA LYS A 219 -4.27 -7.05 23.57
C LYS A 219 -4.36 -5.55 23.86
N LEU A 220 -4.40 -4.71 22.84
CA LEU A 220 -4.57 -3.25 23.00
C LEU A 220 -5.99 -2.85 23.40
N PHE A 221 -6.96 -3.77 23.34
CA PHE A 221 -8.36 -3.47 23.60
C PHE A 221 -8.93 -4.31 24.75
N GLU A 222 -10.01 -3.83 25.36
CA GLU A 222 -10.81 -4.62 26.33
C GLU A 222 -11.59 -5.72 25.61
N THR A 223 -12.24 -5.35 24.50
CA THR A 223 -12.93 -6.27 23.60
C THR A 223 -12.42 -6.10 22.18
N CYS A 224 -12.17 -7.21 21.49
CA CYS A 224 -11.73 -7.18 20.11
C CYS A 224 -12.42 -8.26 19.29
N GLN A 225 -13.11 -7.86 18.22
CA GLN A 225 -13.78 -8.77 17.29
C GLN A 225 -12.80 -9.15 16.18
N ILE A 226 -12.80 -10.42 15.77
CA ILE A 226 -11.98 -10.90 14.65
C ILE A 226 -12.94 -11.47 13.60
N GLU A 227 -12.85 -10.99 12.37
CA GLU A 227 -13.69 -11.41 11.25
C GLU A 227 -12.81 -11.72 10.04
N GLU A 228 -13.02 -12.88 9.42
CA GLU A 228 -12.61 -13.12 8.04
C GLU A 228 -13.68 -12.58 7.11
N VAL A 229 -13.26 -11.74 6.18
CA VAL A 229 -14.15 -11.03 5.26
C VAL A 229 -13.94 -11.56 3.86
N ASP A 230 -15.00 -12.14 3.31
CA ASP A 230 -15.12 -12.39 1.88
C ASP A 230 -15.34 -11.06 1.14
N VAL A 231 -14.23 -10.38 0.86
CA VAL A 231 -14.25 -9.06 0.23
C VAL A 231 -14.82 -9.13 -1.19
N HIS A 232 -14.55 -10.21 -1.92
CA HIS A 232 -15.14 -10.45 -3.24
C HIS A 232 -16.67 -10.43 -3.16
N ARG A 233 -17.25 -11.19 -2.23
CA ARG A 233 -18.70 -11.15 -1.97
C ARG A 233 -19.18 -9.78 -1.51
N ARG A 234 -18.45 -9.07 -0.64
CA ARG A 234 -18.82 -7.72 -0.18
C ARG A 234 -18.93 -6.73 -1.35
N VAL A 235 -17.98 -6.78 -2.29
CA VAL A 235 -18.00 -5.95 -3.51
C VAL A 235 -19.28 -6.21 -4.31
N HIS A 236 -19.63 -7.48 -4.52
CA HIS A 236 -20.81 -7.85 -5.31
C HIS A 236 -22.15 -7.56 -4.61
N GLN A 237 -22.15 -7.39 -3.28
CA GLN A 237 -23.36 -7.16 -2.49
C GLN A 237 -23.55 -5.69 -2.07
N ASN A 238 -22.60 -4.81 -2.37
CA ASN A 238 -22.63 -3.41 -1.96
C ASN A 238 -22.26 -2.50 -3.14
N GLU A 239 -23.25 -1.76 -3.64
CA GLU A 239 -23.09 -0.85 -4.78
C GLU A 239 -22.04 0.24 -4.57
N GLU A 240 -21.82 0.70 -3.33
CA GLU A 240 -20.81 1.72 -3.04
C GLU A 240 -19.40 1.15 -3.21
N ILE A 241 -19.17 -0.09 -2.76
CA ILE A 241 -17.89 -0.77 -2.95
C ILE A 241 -17.66 -1.03 -4.44
N ALA A 242 -18.68 -1.53 -5.14
CA ALA A 242 -18.60 -1.77 -6.58
C ALA A 242 -18.24 -0.48 -7.36
N LYS A 243 -18.84 0.66 -7.02
CA LYS A 243 -18.52 1.96 -7.65
C LYS A 243 -17.06 2.37 -7.40
N ILE A 244 -16.53 2.18 -6.19
CA ILE A 244 -15.12 2.46 -5.90
C ILE A 244 -14.21 1.53 -6.71
N LEU A 245 -14.55 0.24 -6.80
CA LEU A 245 -13.78 -0.74 -7.57
C LEU A 245 -13.72 -0.38 -9.07
N GLU A 246 -14.84 0.01 -9.66
CA GLU A 246 -14.89 0.46 -11.07
C GLU A 246 -14.04 1.72 -11.29
N GLU A 247 -14.07 2.67 -10.34
CA GLU A 247 -13.17 3.83 -10.38
C GLU A 247 -11.70 3.38 -10.34
N LEU A 248 -11.33 2.51 -9.38
CA LEU A 248 -9.95 2.03 -9.20
C LEU A 248 -9.40 1.29 -10.42
N LYS A 249 -10.24 0.58 -11.18
CA LYS A 249 -9.87 -0.10 -12.43
C LYS A 249 -9.80 0.83 -13.63
N SER A 250 -10.43 2.00 -13.55
CA SER A 250 -10.51 2.90 -14.70
C SER A 250 -9.14 3.47 -15.08
N TRP A 251 -8.87 3.57 -16.38
CA TRP A 251 -7.67 4.22 -16.89
C TRP A 251 -7.57 5.67 -16.38
N LYS A 252 -8.71 6.37 -16.29
CA LYS A 252 -8.80 7.73 -15.76
C LYS A 252 -8.27 7.84 -14.33
N TRP A 253 -8.45 6.81 -13.52
CA TRP A 253 -7.91 6.79 -12.16
C TRP A 253 -6.43 6.40 -12.12
N ILE A 254 -6.07 5.29 -12.76
CA ILE A 254 -4.71 4.74 -12.71
C ILE A 254 -3.73 5.73 -13.36
N TYR A 255 -4.02 6.13 -14.59
CA TYR A 255 -3.14 6.93 -15.44
C TYR A 255 -3.59 8.40 -15.51
N GLY A 256 -4.88 8.64 -15.65
CA GLY A 256 -5.42 9.98 -15.84
C GLY A 256 -5.32 10.90 -14.61
N LYS A 257 -5.05 10.37 -13.41
CA LYS A 257 -4.75 11.17 -12.21
C LYS A 257 -3.29 11.61 -12.10
N SER A 258 -2.45 11.27 -13.07
CA SER A 258 -1.05 11.68 -13.09
C SER A 258 -0.96 13.22 -13.24
N PRO A 259 -0.13 13.90 -12.42
CA PRO A 259 0.16 15.31 -12.63
C PRO A 259 0.69 15.56 -14.06
N LYS A 260 0.44 16.76 -14.61
CA LYS A 260 0.93 17.15 -15.94
C LYS A 260 2.44 16.86 -16.06
N PHE A 261 2.85 16.35 -17.20
CA PHE A 261 4.26 16.07 -17.50
C PHE A 261 4.58 16.30 -18.97
N LYS A 262 5.88 16.34 -19.26
CA LYS A 262 6.43 16.33 -20.62
C LYS A 262 7.18 15.04 -20.84
N PHE A 263 7.08 14.49 -22.04
CA PHE A 263 7.82 13.34 -22.50
C PHE A 263 8.68 13.71 -23.70
N LEU A 264 9.96 13.35 -23.67
CA LEU A 264 10.91 13.55 -24.75
C LEU A 264 11.09 12.25 -25.54
N GLY A 265 10.49 12.17 -26.73
CA GLY A 265 10.62 11.00 -27.61
C GLY A 265 11.96 10.92 -28.35
N GLU A 266 12.16 9.84 -29.10
CA GLU A 266 13.45 9.50 -29.76
C GLU A 266 13.98 10.58 -30.73
N ASN A 267 13.11 11.37 -31.34
CA ASN A 267 13.47 12.45 -32.27
C ASN A 267 13.42 13.85 -31.63
N GLU A 268 13.69 13.95 -30.32
CA GLU A 268 13.55 15.17 -29.52
C GLU A 268 12.14 15.81 -29.59
N THR A 269 11.15 15.01 -29.98
CA THR A 269 9.76 15.48 -30.04
C THR A 269 9.22 15.56 -28.61
N GLU A 270 8.89 16.78 -28.20
CA GLU A 270 8.28 17.02 -26.90
C GLU A 270 6.77 16.78 -26.97
N ILE A 271 6.28 15.85 -26.14
CA ILE A 271 4.86 15.55 -25.98
C ILE A 271 4.44 16.03 -24.59
N GLU A 272 3.51 16.97 -24.53
CA GLU A 272 2.89 17.35 -23.26
C GLU A 272 1.68 16.45 -22.96
N VAL A 273 1.59 15.96 -21.73
CA VAL A 273 0.53 15.05 -21.28
C VAL A 273 -0.18 15.64 -20.07
N LYS A 274 -1.51 15.71 -20.12
CA LYS A 274 -2.37 16.17 -19.03
C LYS A 274 -3.58 15.26 -18.88
N ASP A 275 -3.91 14.91 -17.65
CA ASP A 275 -4.98 13.96 -17.33
C ASP A 275 -4.78 12.60 -18.05
N GLY A 276 -3.52 12.25 -18.28
CA GLY A 276 -3.05 11.10 -19.05
C GLY A 276 -3.16 11.24 -20.58
N LEU A 277 -3.80 12.29 -21.10
CA LEU A 277 -4.03 12.50 -22.52
C LEU A 277 -2.96 13.40 -23.13
N ILE A 278 -2.61 13.16 -24.40
CA ILE A 278 -1.70 14.03 -25.16
C ILE A 278 -2.42 15.35 -25.41
N ILE A 279 -1.83 16.47 -24.96
CA ILE A 279 -2.43 17.80 -25.09
C ILE A 279 -2.67 18.14 -26.56
N GLY A 280 -3.86 18.66 -26.86
CA GLY A 280 -4.28 18.98 -28.23
C GLY A 280 -4.90 17.79 -28.97
N THR A 281 -5.05 16.64 -28.30
CA THR A 281 -5.71 15.44 -28.83
C THR A 281 -6.62 14.80 -27.78
N ASP A 282 -7.45 13.85 -28.20
CA ASP A 282 -8.20 12.97 -27.29
C ASP A 282 -7.50 11.61 -27.08
N GLN A 283 -6.22 11.50 -27.49
CA GLN A 283 -5.47 10.26 -27.43
C GLN A 283 -4.87 10.04 -26.04
N GLN A 284 -5.06 8.83 -25.50
CA GLN A 284 -4.37 8.38 -24.29
C GLN A 284 -2.86 8.27 -24.55
N PHE A 285 -2.06 8.78 -23.64
CA PHE A 285 -0.61 8.56 -23.69
C PHE A 285 -0.31 7.08 -23.48
N SER A 286 0.48 6.50 -24.38
CA SER A 286 0.71 5.05 -24.43
C SER A 286 1.34 4.55 -23.12
N THR A 287 0.90 3.38 -22.66
CA THR A 287 1.57 2.65 -21.58
C THR A 287 2.70 1.76 -22.08
N ASP A 288 2.74 1.53 -23.40
CA ASP A 288 3.77 0.79 -24.12
C ASP A 288 4.46 1.78 -25.08
N LEU A 289 5.43 2.55 -24.55
CA LEU A 289 6.21 3.52 -25.34
C LEU A 289 7.38 2.85 -26.04
#